data_AF-A0A2N9N671-F1
#
_entry.id   AF-A0A2N9N671-F1
#
_cell.length_a   1.000
_cell.length_b   1.000
_cell.length_c   1.000
_cell.angle_alpha   90.00
_cell.angle_beta   90.00
_cell.angle_gamma   90.00
#
_symmetry.space_group_name_H-M   'P 1'
#
loop_
_entity.id
_entity.type
_entity.pdbx_description
1 polymer ?
#
loop_
_entity_poly.entity_id
_entity_poly.type
_entity_poly.pdbx_seq_one_letter_code
_entity_poly.pdbx_strand_id
1 'polypeptide(L)'
;MHLTKHRLLHWKRPLLFILAAPLLSAAEKAQMIVIVADARKFHGLRLWWANLYNDSHLHFAVMTVILIPLAGVILGSLADVVMSRIGIDLKSRALREG
;
A
#
# COMPACT_ATOMS: atom_id res chain seq x y z
N MET A 1 11.50 18.24 -37.47
CA MET A 1 10.49 17.60 -36.60
C MET A 1 11.22 16.76 -35.54
N HIS A 2 11.64 17.36 -34.42
CA HIS A 2 12.33 16.65 -33.33
C HIS A 2 12.27 17.51 -32.06
N LEU A 3 11.23 17.35 -31.21
CA LEU A 3 11.19 18.05 -29.92
C LEU A 3 10.12 17.52 -28.95
N THR A 4 10.18 16.24 -28.55
CA THR A 4 9.21 15.69 -27.56
C THR A 4 9.77 14.55 -26.69
N LYS A 5 10.94 14.71 -26.06
CA LYS A 5 11.35 13.80 -24.96
C LYS A 5 11.72 14.50 -23.65
N HIS A 6 12.19 15.75 -23.69
CA HIS A 6 12.55 16.46 -22.45
C HIS A 6 11.33 16.88 -21.60
N ARG A 7 10.15 17.10 -22.21
CA ARG A 7 8.98 17.69 -21.51
C ARG A 7 8.37 16.84 -20.39
N LEU A 8 8.52 15.52 -20.49
CA LEU A 8 7.98 14.55 -19.52
C LEU A 8 8.92 14.29 -18.33
N LEU A 9 10.20 14.66 -18.44
CA LEU A 9 11.21 14.42 -17.39
C LEU A 9 11.15 15.47 -16.28
N HIS A 10 10.55 16.63 -16.53
CA HIS A 10 10.44 17.72 -15.53
C HIS A 10 9.39 17.45 -14.46
N TRP A 11 8.34 16.67 -14.77
CA TRP A 11 7.22 16.44 -13.85
C TRP A 11 7.50 15.32 -12.83
N LYS A 12 8.34 14.34 -13.20
CA LYS A 12 8.68 13.21 -12.32
C LYS A 12 9.62 13.59 -11.18
N ARG A 13 10.45 14.64 -11.38
CA ARG A 13 11.41 15.14 -10.39
C ARG A 13 10.75 15.82 -9.18
N PRO A 14 9.81 16.78 -9.32
CA PRO A 14 9.16 17.41 -8.17
C PRO A 14 8.30 16.43 -7.39
N LEU A 15 7.72 15.41 -8.02
CA LEU A 15 6.91 14.40 -7.33
C LEU A 15 7.73 13.61 -6.29
N LEU A 16 9.00 13.30 -6.60
CA LEU A 16 9.91 12.63 -5.66
C LEU A 16 10.23 13.53 -4.46
N PHE A 17 10.42 14.83 -4.69
CA PHE A 17 10.67 15.81 -3.62
C PHE A 17 9.41 16.08 -2.77
N ILE A 18 8.22 16.09 -3.40
CA ILE A 18 6.94 16.22 -2.69
C ILE A 18 6.67 15.00 -1.81
N LEU A 19 7.07 13.79 -2.23
CA LEU A 19 6.95 12.59 -1.40
C LEU A 19 8.01 12.53 -0.28
N ALA A 20 9.22 13.02 -0.54
CA ALA A 20 10.33 13.00 0.42
C ALA A 20 10.24 14.10 1.50
N ALA A 21 9.68 15.26 1.18
CA ALA A 21 9.52 16.38 2.12
C ALA A 21 8.72 16.05 3.40
N PRO A 22 7.56 15.34 3.33
CA PRO A 22 6.85 14.92 4.54
C PRO A 22 7.59 13.82 5.31
N LEU A 23 8.38 12.97 4.66
CA LEU A 23 9.20 11.95 5.33
C LEU A 23 10.33 12.60 6.16
N LEU A 24 10.95 13.66 5.63
CA LEU A 24 12.04 14.36 6.33
C LEU A 24 11.54 15.27 7.46
N SER A 25 10.37 15.89 7.30
CA SER A 25 9.77 16.76 8.33
C SER A 25 9.02 15.99 9.44
N ALA A 26 8.64 14.74 9.20
CA ALA A 26 8.10 13.85 10.23
C ALA A 26 9.15 13.42 11.26
N ALA A 27 10.44 13.48 10.93
CA ALA A 27 11.52 13.10 11.85
C ALA A 27 11.70 14.12 12.99
N GLU A 28 11.53 15.41 12.72
CA GLU A 28 11.83 16.49 13.67
C GLU A 28 10.70 16.74 14.66
N LYS A 29 9.45 16.39 14.29
CA LYS A 29 8.24 16.53 15.13
C LYS A 29 7.79 15.23 15.79
N ALA A 30 8.65 14.22 15.88
CA ALA A 30 8.44 13.10 16.77
C ALA A 30 8.69 13.55 18.22
N GLN A 31 7.87 14.48 18.72
CA GLN A 31 7.59 14.53 20.16
C GLN A 31 7.24 13.09 20.54
N MET A 32 7.88 12.56 21.57
CA MET A 32 7.70 11.20 22.04
C MET A 32 6.30 11.05 22.64
N ILE A 33 5.29 11.14 21.78
CA ILE A 33 3.94 10.68 22.07
C ILE A 33 4.11 9.17 22.17
N VAL A 34 3.97 8.66 23.39
CA VAL A 34 3.91 7.23 23.65
C VAL A 34 2.59 6.75 23.07
N ILE A 35 2.61 6.41 21.78
CA ILE A 35 1.45 5.85 21.08
C ILE A 35 1.40 4.38 21.46
N VAL A 36 0.48 4.06 22.37
CA VAL A 36 0.24 2.69 22.84
C VAL A 36 -1.19 2.32 22.47
N ALA A 37 -1.35 1.17 21.83
CA ALA A 37 -2.66 0.59 21.58
C ALA A 37 -3.30 0.15 22.90
N ASP A 38 -4.51 0.64 23.19
CA ASP A 38 -5.30 0.16 24.32
C ASP A 38 -5.76 -1.28 24.07
N ALA A 39 -5.04 -2.25 24.66
CA ALA A 39 -5.28 -3.68 24.43
C ALA A 39 -6.24 -4.32 25.46
N ARG A 40 -6.77 -3.54 26.42
CA ARG A 40 -7.45 -4.04 27.62
C ARG A 40 -8.72 -4.84 27.34
N LYS A 41 -9.40 -4.57 26.22
CA LYS A 41 -10.63 -5.25 25.80
C LYS A 41 -10.42 -6.18 24.59
N PHE A 42 -9.17 -6.36 24.16
CA PHE A 42 -8.88 -7.20 23.01
C PHE A 42 -8.60 -8.64 23.44
N HIS A 43 -9.05 -9.57 22.61
CA HIS A 43 -8.84 -10.99 22.79
C HIS A 43 -8.45 -11.64 21.47
N GLY A 44 -7.73 -12.76 21.54
CA GLY A 44 -7.29 -13.54 20.39
C GLY A 44 -6.42 -12.72 19.43
N LEU A 45 -6.76 -12.78 18.14
CA LEU A 45 -5.98 -12.13 17.08
C LEU A 45 -5.84 -10.62 17.28
N ARG A 46 -6.89 -9.92 17.74
CA ARG A 46 -6.82 -8.47 17.99
C ARG A 46 -5.83 -8.11 19.11
N LEU A 47 -5.76 -8.96 20.14
CA LEU A 47 -4.80 -8.78 21.25
C LEU A 47 -3.37 -9.01 20.75
N TRP A 48 -3.18 -10.03 19.92
CA TRP A 48 -1.88 -10.30 19.30
C TRP A 48 -1.40 -9.12 18.44
N TRP A 49 -2.26 -8.55 17.61
CA TRP A 49 -1.96 -7.36 16.82
C TRP A 49 -1.61 -6.14 17.68
N ALA A 50 -2.39 -5.89 18.74
CA ALA A 50 -2.15 -4.77 19.64
C ALA A 50 -0.84 -4.92 20.42
N ASN A 51 -0.53 -6.13 20.89
CA ASN A 51 0.72 -6.42 21.57
C ASN A 51 1.92 -6.29 20.62
N LEU A 52 1.81 -6.79 19.38
CA LEU A 52 2.88 -6.64 18.38
C LEU A 52 3.22 -5.17 18.10
N TYR A 53 2.21 -4.31 18.02
CA TYR A 53 2.39 -2.86 17.87
C TYR A 53 3.08 -2.24 19.09
N ASN A 54 2.62 -2.59 20.30
CA ASN A 54 3.14 -2.06 21.55
C ASN A 54 4.57 -2.51 21.84
N ASP A 55 4.91 -3.77 21.53
CA ASP A 55 6.22 -4.36 21.80
C ASP A 55 7.27 -3.87 20.78
N SER A 56 6.90 -3.78 19.49
CA SER A 56 7.83 -3.31 18.46
C SER A 56 7.13 -2.77 17.21
N HIS A 57 7.15 -1.45 17.08
CA HIS A 57 6.63 -0.75 15.90
C HIS A 57 7.34 -1.15 14.60
N LEU A 58 8.62 -1.52 14.66
CA LEU A 58 9.38 -1.98 13.49
C LEU A 58 8.88 -3.33 12.98
N HIS A 59 8.62 -4.28 13.88
CA HIS A 59 8.06 -5.58 13.50
C HIS A 59 6.66 -5.42 12.92
N PHE A 60 5.84 -4.56 13.53
CA PHE A 60 4.52 -4.22 13.00
C PHE A 60 4.61 -3.59 11.60
N ALA A 61 5.54 -2.65 11.38
CA ALA A 61 5.75 -2.01 10.07
C ALA A 61 6.18 -3.01 9.00
N VAL A 62 7.18 -3.86 9.27
CA VAL A 62 7.63 -4.89 8.31
C VAL A 62 6.49 -5.85 7.97
N MET A 63 5.74 -6.30 8.98
CA MET A 63 4.64 -7.22 8.78
C MET A 63 3.52 -6.61 7.92
N THR A 64 3.15 -5.35 8.17
CA THR A 64 2.09 -4.67 7.40
C THR A 64 2.53 -4.36 5.96
N VAL A 65 3.80 -4.00 5.74
CA VAL A 65 4.39 -3.81 4.40
C VAL A 65 4.29 -5.10 3.55
N ILE A 66 4.35 -6.27 4.18
CA ILE A 66 4.20 -7.56 3.49
C ILE A 66 2.72 -7.95 3.33
N LEU A 67 1.92 -7.79 4.39
CA LEU A 67 0.52 -8.23 4.39
C LEU A 67 -0.36 -7.43 3.43
N ILE A 68 -0.16 -6.12 3.29
CA ILE A 68 -1.01 -5.29 2.43
C ILE A 68 -0.90 -5.70 0.95
N PRO A 69 0.30 -5.83 0.35
CA PRO A 69 0.44 -6.34 -1.02
C PRO A 69 -0.12 -7.76 -1.19
N LEU A 70 0.11 -8.65 -0.22
CA LEU A 70 -0.43 -10.01 -0.26
C LEU A 70 -1.96 -10.01 -0.29
N ALA A 71 -2.59 -9.24 0.59
CA ALA A 71 -4.05 -9.08 0.60
C ALA A 71 -4.55 -8.50 -0.74
N GLY A 72 -3.84 -7.51 -1.30
CA GLY A 72 -4.14 -6.94 -2.61
C GLY A 72 -4.09 -7.97 -3.74
N VAL A 73 -3.08 -8.83 -3.77
CA VAL A 73 -2.97 -9.92 -4.74
C VAL A 73 -4.10 -10.92 -4.56
N ILE A 74 -4.39 -11.36 -3.33
CA ILE A 74 -5.46 -12.32 -3.05
C ILE A 74 -6.82 -11.77 -3.50
N LEU A 75 -7.14 -10.52 -3.13
CA LEU A 75 -8.40 -9.88 -3.51
C LEU A 75 -8.48 -9.62 -5.01
N GLY A 76 -7.38 -9.20 -5.64
CA GLY A 76 -7.29 -9.01 -7.08
C GLY A 76 -7.52 -10.31 -7.86
N SER A 77 -6.86 -11.40 -7.44
CA SER A 77 -7.08 -12.72 -8.02
C SER A 77 -8.50 -13.24 -7.80
N LEU A 78 -9.09 -13.01 -6.63
CA LEU A 78 -10.48 -13.38 -6.37
C LEU A 78 -11.44 -12.59 -7.28
N ALA A 79 -11.19 -11.30 -7.47
CA ALA A 79 -11.97 -10.46 -8.37
C ALA A 79 -11.87 -10.95 -9.82
N ASP A 80 -10.69 -11.33 -10.29
CA ASP A 80 -10.47 -11.92 -11.63
C ASP A 80 -11.29 -13.20 -11.82
N VAL A 81 -11.29 -14.09 -10.81
CA VAL A 81 -12.12 -15.30 -10.81
C VAL A 81 -13.61 -14.94 -10.90
N VAL A 82 -14.09 -13.99 -10.09
CA VAL A 82 -15.51 -13.59 -10.11
C VAL A 82 -15.90 -12.99 -11.46
N MET A 83 -15.07 -12.13 -12.04
CA MET A 83 -15.31 -11.53 -13.36
C MET A 83 -15.35 -12.59 -14.47
N SER A 84 -14.48 -13.59 -14.41
CA SER A 84 -14.49 -14.73 -15.35
C SER A 84 -15.80 -15.54 -15.31
N ARG A 85 -16.44 -15.62 -14.14
CA ARG A 85 -17.69 -16.39 -13.94
C ARG A 85 -18.94 -15.64 -14.38
N ILE A 86 -18.93 -14.31 -14.28
CA ILE A 86 -20.07 -13.45 -14.66
C ILE A 86 -20.07 -13.17 -16.18
N GLY A 87 -18.99 -13.50 -16.90
CA GLY A 87 -18.91 -13.33 -18.35
C GLY A 87 -18.59 -11.91 -18.79
N ILE A 88 -18.19 -11.02 -17.86
CA ILE A 88 -17.59 -9.71 -18.15
C ILE A 88 -16.08 -9.90 -18.32
N ASP A 89 -15.69 -10.91 -19.11
CA ASP A 89 -14.29 -11.14 -19.41
C ASP A 89 -13.93 -10.40 -20.72
N LEU A 90 -13.24 -9.27 -20.55
CA LEU A 90 -12.74 -8.46 -21.67
C LEU A 90 -11.62 -9.15 -22.45
N LYS A 91 -10.97 -10.21 -21.90
CA LYS A 91 -9.98 -11.00 -22.67
C LYS A 91 -10.61 -11.64 -23.89
N SER A 92 -11.83 -12.14 -23.76
CA SER A 92 -12.53 -12.82 -24.88
C SER A 92 -12.86 -11.87 -26.04
N ARG A 93 -13.04 -10.57 -25.78
CA ARG A 93 -13.31 -9.56 -26.82
C ARG A 93 -12.02 -9.07 -27.47
N ALA A 94 -10.98 -8.78 -26.69
CA ALA A 94 -9.70 -8.29 -27.20
C ALA A 94 -8.97 -9.32 -28.10
N LEU A 95 -9.13 -10.62 -27.84
CA LEU A 95 -8.57 -11.70 -28.68
C LEU A 95 -9.40 -11.97 -29.96
N ARG A 96 -10.59 -11.39 -30.07
CA ARG A 96 -11.50 -11.60 -31.21
C ARG A 96 -11.48 -10.42 -32.19
N GLU A 97 -10.90 -9.30 -31.78
CA GLU A 97 -10.75 -8.08 -32.59
C GLU A 97 -9.29 -7.86 -33.07
N GLY A 98 -8.36 -8.76 -32.70
CA GLY A 98 -6.99 -8.83 -33.24
C GLY A 98 -6.80 -10.07 -34.09
#